data_AF-A0A133U594-F1
#
_entry.id   AF-A0A133U594-F1
#
_cell.length_a   1.000
_cell.length_b   1.000
_cell.length_c   1.000
_cell.angle_alpha   90.00
_cell.angle_beta   90.00
_cell.angle_gamma   90.00
#
_symmetry.space_group_name_H-M   'P 1'
#
loop_
_entity.id
_entity.type
_entity.pdbx_description
1 polymer ?
#
loop_
_entity_poly.entity_id
_entity_poly.type
_entity_poly.pdbx_seq_one_letter_code
_entity_poly.pdbx_strand_id
1 'polypeptide(L)'
;MKKLPLNAPGLSPDEVKPRPPLTHAKLFTSRLKRVFEVMFLTELPKATIKRVFKDAGADRVSGDVPERVNEIVTEMAKAAVESAEEDGRKTVSPRDLKLVVVS
;
A
#
# COMPACT_ATOMS: atom_id res chain seq x y z
N MET A 1 -12.58 10.62 -56.19
CA MET A 1 -12.27 11.07 -54.81
C MET A 1 -13.53 11.65 -54.19
N LYS A 2 -14.24 10.87 -53.35
CA LYS A 2 -15.45 11.35 -52.66
C LYS A 2 -15.01 12.13 -51.42
N LYS A 3 -15.32 13.42 -51.36
CA LYS A 3 -15.10 14.26 -50.16
C LYS A 3 -16.01 13.72 -49.04
N LEU A 4 -15.43 13.43 -47.87
CA LEU A 4 -16.22 13.17 -46.67
C LEU A 4 -17.00 14.43 -46.29
N PRO A 5 -18.26 14.32 -45.85
CA PRO A 5 -18.97 15.45 -45.27
C PRO A 5 -18.36 15.81 -43.91
N LEU A 6 -17.90 17.06 -43.80
CA LEU A 6 -17.73 17.75 -42.52
C LEU A 6 -19.14 18.03 -41.94
N ASN A 7 -19.26 17.89 -40.62
CA ASN A 7 -20.45 18.06 -39.75
C ASN A 7 -21.34 16.83 -39.54
N ALA A 8 -21.08 16.15 -38.43
CA ALA A 8 -22.10 15.49 -37.62
C ALA A 8 -22.82 16.55 -36.73
N PRO A 9 -24.07 16.31 -36.32
CA PRO A 9 -25.04 17.35 -35.94
C PRO A 9 -24.77 18.00 -34.58
N GLY A 10 -25.20 19.26 -34.48
CA GLY A 10 -24.97 20.14 -33.35
C GLY A 10 -25.61 19.68 -32.06
N LEU A 11 -24.84 19.78 -30.98
CA LEU A 11 -25.39 20.22 -29.71
C LEU A 11 -25.28 21.74 -29.66
N SER A 12 -26.33 22.41 -29.18
CA SER A 12 -26.24 23.83 -28.87
C SER A 12 -25.14 24.05 -27.82
N PRO A 13 -24.49 25.24 -27.80
CA PRO A 13 -23.50 25.58 -26.77
C PRO A 13 -24.03 25.38 -25.34
N ASP A 14 -25.36 25.44 -25.17
CA ASP A 14 -26.05 25.38 -23.89
C ASP A 14 -26.30 23.93 -23.39
N GLU A 15 -26.21 22.91 -24.26
CA GLU A 15 -26.34 21.50 -23.87
C GLU A 15 -25.00 20.86 -23.44
N VAL A 16 -23.88 21.57 -23.60
CA VAL A 16 -22.62 21.15 -22.99
C VAL A 16 -22.70 21.43 -21.50
N LYS A 17 -23.31 20.51 -20.75
CA LYS A 17 -23.23 20.53 -19.29
C LYS A 17 -21.76 20.70 -18.91
N PRO A 18 -21.40 21.71 -18.10
CA PRO A 18 -20.02 21.88 -17.69
C PRO A 18 -19.59 20.56 -17.05
N ARG A 19 -18.49 19.97 -17.55
CA ARG A 19 -17.90 18.86 -16.82
C ARG A 19 -17.67 19.38 -15.40
N PRO A 20 -18.19 18.71 -14.37
CA PRO A 20 -17.91 19.13 -13.01
C PRO A 20 -16.39 19.25 -12.89
N PRO A 21 -15.86 20.33 -12.29
CA PRO A 21 -14.42 20.48 -12.13
C PRO A 21 -13.92 19.19 -11.48
N LEU A 22 -12.99 18.51 -12.17
CA LEU A 22 -12.29 17.37 -11.61
C LEU A 22 -11.48 17.91 -10.43
N THR A 23 -12.07 17.92 -9.24
CA THR A 23 -11.38 18.27 -8.02
C THR A 23 -10.20 17.31 -7.90
N HIS A 24 -8.97 17.84 -7.91
CA HIS A 24 -7.74 17.05 -7.75
C HIS A 24 -7.79 16.13 -6.50
N ALA A 25 -8.63 16.46 -5.52
CA ALA A 25 -8.93 15.64 -4.35
C ALA A 25 -9.48 14.23 -4.68
N LYS A 26 -10.25 14.05 -5.77
CA LYS A 26 -10.81 12.73 -6.14
C LYS A 26 -9.81 11.83 -6.85
N LEU A 27 -8.82 12.39 -7.54
CA LEU A 27 -7.77 11.61 -8.22
C LEU A 27 -6.67 11.13 -7.26
N PHE A 28 -6.42 11.89 -6.20
CA PHE A 28 -5.40 11.54 -5.20
C PHE A 28 -5.85 10.38 -4.30
N THR A 29 -7.09 10.43 -3.81
CA THR A 29 -7.66 9.42 -2.90
C THR A 29 -7.88 8.06 -3.57
N SER A 30 -8.19 8.05 -4.86
CA SER A 30 -8.49 6.83 -5.62
C SER A 30 -7.24 6.02 -5.98
N ARG A 31 -6.09 6.69 -6.16
CA ARG A 31 -4.82 6.05 -6.49
C ARG A 31 -4.12 5.52 -5.23
N LEU A 32 -4.33 6.16 -4.08
CA LEU A 32 -3.79 5.71 -2.78
C LEU A 32 -4.47 4.43 -2.29
N LYS A 33 -5.80 4.33 -2.37
CA LYS A 33 -6.53 3.12 -1.99
C LYS A 33 -6.13 1.88 -2.81
N ARG A 34 -5.79 2.07 -4.09
CA ARG A 34 -5.43 0.97 -5.00
C ARG A 34 -4.03 0.40 -4.73
N VAL A 35 -3.14 1.16 -4.09
CA VAL A 35 -1.82 0.64 -3.67
C VAL A 35 -1.94 -0.11 -2.35
N PHE A 36 -2.84 0.29 -1.46
CA PHE A 36 -3.02 -0.37 -0.15
C PHE A 36 -3.66 -1.77 -0.24
N GLU A 37 -4.42 -2.04 -1.31
CA GLU A 37 -5.11 -3.32 -1.52
C GLU A 37 -4.23 -4.37 -2.22
N VAL A 38 -3.06 -3.98 -2.74
CA VAL A 38 -2.15 -4.87 -3.47
C VAL A 38 -0.81 -4.89 -2.74
N MET A 39 -0.61 -5.82 -1.79
CA MET A 39 0.70 -6.35 -1.33
C MET A 39 0.66 -6.75 0.15
N PHE A 40 0.21 -7.96 0.48
CA PHE A 40 0.81 -8.69 1.60
C PHE A 40 0.72 -10.18 1.27
N LEU A 41 1.62 -10.63 0.40
CA LEU A 41 1.87 -12.05 0.10
C LEU A 41 3.34 -12.40 0.33
N THR A 42 4.05 -11.60 1.14
CA THR A 42 5.45 -11.84 1.45
C THR A 42 5.57 -12.28 2.90
N GLU A 43 5.49 -13.60 3.10
CA GLU A 43 5.78 -14.25 4.37
C GLU A 43 7.26 -14.63 4.42
N LEU A 44 7.90 -14.41 5.56
CA LEU A 44 9.23 -14.93 5.81
C LEU A 44 9.16 -16.47 5.91
N PRO A 45 10.09 -17.21 5.28
CA PRO A 45 10.09 -18.66 5.34
C PRO A 45 10.16 -19.17 6.79
N LYS A 46 9.27 -20.10 7.14
CA LYS A 46 9.16 -20.64 8.50
C LYS A 46 10.47 -21.22 9.02
N ALA A 47 11.24 -21.86 8.14
CA ALA A 47 12.55 -22.41 8.47
C ALA A 47 13.56 -21.32 8.87
N THR A 48 13.58 -20.19 8.14
CA THR A 48 14.44 -19.05 8.44
C THR A 48 14.10 -18.45 9.78
N ILE A 49 12.81 -18.26 10.08
CA ILE A 49 12.37 -17.75 11.38
C ILE A 49 12.84 -18.69 12.48
N LYS A 50 12.55 -20.00 12.39
CA LYS A 50 12.99 -20.98 13.39
C LYS A 50 14.51 -20.99 13.58
N ARG A 51 15.29 -20.78 12.51
CA ARG A 51 16.76 -20.70 12.60
C ARG A 51 17.20 -19.46 13.39
N VAL A 52 16.61 -18.29 13.15
CA VAL A 52 16.90 -17.07 13.93
C VAL A 52 16.70 -17.32 15.43
N PHE A 53 15.62 -18.00 15.83
CA PHE A 53 15.40 -18.33 17.25
C PHE A 53 16.40 -19.35 17.80
N LYS A 54 16.77 -20.37 17.01
CA LYS A 54 17.79 -21.33 17.41
C LYS A 54 19.17 -20.70 17.58
N ASP A 55 19.55 -19.82 16.65
CA ASP A 55 20.81 -19.07 16.69
C ASP A 55 20.83 -18.09 17.89
N ALA A 56 19.66 -17.61 18.31
CA ALA A 56 19.48 -16.83 19.54
C ALA A 56 19.50 -17.67 20.83
N GLY A 57 19.62 -19.01 20.74
CA GLY A 57 19.74 -19.92 21.88
C GLY A 57 18.46 -20.67 22.26
N ALA A 58 17.42 -20.67 21.43
CA ALA A 58 16.23 -21.48 21.70
C ALA A 58 16.50 -22.97 21.40
N ASP A 59 16.37 -23.82 22.42
CA ASP A 59 16.48 -25.28 22.25
C ASP A 59 15.36 -25.85 21.36
N ARG A 60 14.14 -25.34 21.54
CA ARG A 60 12.95 -25.73 20.78
C ARG A 60 12.15 -24.49 20.39
N VAL A 61 11.58 -24.52 19.19
CA VAL A 61 10.74 -23.45 18.65
C VAL A 61 9.39 -24.05 18.26
N SER A 62 8.31 -23.49 18.79
CA SER A 62 6.96 -23.99 18.53
C SER A 62 6.55 -23.80 17.06
N GLY A 63 5.55 -24.57 16.63
CA GLY A 63 5.11 -24.65 15.23
C GLY A 63 4.51 -23.35 14.70
N ASP A 64 3.88 -22.60 15.60
CA ASP A 64 3.10 -21.35 15.45
C ASP A 64 3.92 -20.06 15.60
N VAL A 65 5.16 -20.15 16.09
CA VAL A 65 6.07 -18.99 16.20
C VAL A 65 6.28 -18.29 14.86
N PRO A 66 6.52 -19.01 13.73
CA PRO A 66 6.71 -18.37 12.44
C PRO A 66 5.53 -17.50 11.98
N GLU A 67 4.32 -17.97 12.20
CA GLU A 67 3.08 -17.28 11.86
C GLU A 67 2.98 -15.98 12.67
N ARG A 68 3.19 -16.08 13.98
CA ARG A 68 3.16 -14.90 14.86
C ARG A 68 4.23 -13.86 14.51
N VAL A 69 5.42 -14.31 14.09
CA VAL A 69 6.49 -13.40 13.65
C VAL A 69 6.11 -12.67 12.37
N ASN A 70 5.49 -13.35 11.41
CA ASN A 70 5.01 -12.71 10.19
C ASN A 70 3.94 -11.65 10.47
N GLU A 71 3.04 -11.89 11.44
CA GLU A 71 2.08 -10.89 11.91
C GLU A 71 2.81 -9.66 12.50
N ILE A 72 3.77 -9.88 13.40
CA ILE A 72 4.55 -8.79 14.03
C ILE A 72 5.27 -7.94 12.97
N VAL A 73 5.93 -8.58 12.01
CA VAL A 73 6.66 -7.87 10.93
C VAL A 73 5.70 -7.06 10.07
N THR A 74 4.52 -7.59 9.78
CA THR A 74 3.48 -6.90 9.00
C THR A 74 2.98 -5.65 9.73
N GLU A 75 2.65 -5.77 11.02
CA GLU A 75 2.19 -4.63 11.82
C GLU A 75 3.30 -3.59 12.02
N MET A 76 4.54 -4.03 12.23
CA MET A 76 5.71 -3.15 12.26
C MET A 76 5.89 -2.38 10.95
N ALA A 77 5.74 -3.05 9.81
CA ALA A 77 5.88 -2.41 8.50
C ALA A 77 4.79 -1.35 8.28
N LYS A 78 3.53 -1.65 8.64
CA LYS A 78 2.42 -0.68 8.56
C LYS A 78 2.69 0.55 9.42
N ALA A 79 3.07 0.36 10.68
CA ALA A 79 3.36 1.46 11.61
C ALA A 79 4.55 2.32 11.13
N ALA A 80 5.57 1.69 10.54
CA ALA A 80 6.72 2.41 10.01
C ALA A 80 6.38 3.23 8.76
N VAL A 81 5.49 2.73 7.90
CA VAL A 81 4.98 3.49 6.75
C VAL A 81 4.16 4.68 7.22
N GLU A 82 3.23 4.48 8.16
CA GLU A 82 2.41 5.56 8.74
C GLU A 82 3.30 6.65 9.37
N SER A 83 4.29 6.26 10.16
CA SER A 83 5.25 7.20 10.76
C SER A 83 6.05 8.00 9.73
N ALA A 84 6.38 7.40 8.58
CA ALA A 84 7.05 8.11 7.49
C ALA A 84 6.10 9.09 6.79
N GLU A 85 4.83 8.70 6.61
CA GLU A 85 3.79 9.52 6.00
C GLU A 85 3.41 10.73 6.87
N GLU A 86 3.32 10.56 8.19
CA GLU A 86 3.10 11.65 9.16
C GLU A 86 4.19 12.73 9.06
N ASP A 87 5.43 12.31 8.79
CA ASP A 87 6.58 13.18 8.55
C ASP A 87 6.64 13.74 7.11
N GLY A 88 5.68 13.42 6.25
CA GLY A 88 5.63 13.83 4.84
C GLY A 88 6.67 13.16 3.94
N ARG A 89 7.29 12.07 4.41
CA ARG A 89 8.29 11.30 3.66
C ARG A 89 7.66 10.09 2.99
N LYS A 90 8.25 9.68 1.86
CA LYS A 90 7.88 8.44 1.14
C LYS A 90 8.85 7.29 1.39
N THR A 91 9.94 7.56 2.10
CA THR A 91 10.99 6.59 2.38
C THR A 91 10.98 6.29 3.87
N VAL A 92 10.66 5.04 4.19
CA VAL A 92 10.81 4.49 5.54
C VAL A 92 12.29 4.49 5.89
N SER A 93 12.62 5.13 7.01
CA SER A 93 13.97 5.27 7.55
C SER A 93 14.10 4.49 8.85
N PRO A 94 15.33 4.21 9.35
CA PRO A 94 15.52 3.49 10.61
C PRO A 94 14.79 4.13 11.81
N ARG A 95 14.56 5.45 11.78
CA ARG A 95 13.82 6.19 12.82
C ARG A 95 12.32 5.87 12.87
N ASP A 96 11.77 5.34 11.79
CA ASP A 96 10.34 4.96 11.69
C ASP A 96 10.09 3.55 12.24
N LEU A 97 11.15 2.74 12.36
CA LEU A 97 11.10 1.42 12.96
C LEU A 97 11.05 1.57 14.48
N LYS A 98 9.83 1.65 15.02
CA LYS A 98 9.60 1.61 16.46
C LYS A 98 9.58 0.15 16.94
N LEU A 99 10.07 -0.08 18.16
CA LEU A 99 9.89 -1.36 18.85
C LEU A 99 8.39 -1.65 18.95
N VAL A 100 7.93 -2.66 18.23
CA VAL A 100 6.56 -3.16 18.38
C VAL A 100 6.57 -4.12 19.56
N VAL A 101 6.08 -3.66 20.71
CA VAL A 101 5.71 -4.55 21.81
C VAL A 101 4.31 -5.07 21.50
N VAL A 102 4.22 -6.31 21.01
CA VAL A 102 2.91 -6.97 20.91
C VAL A 102 2.63 -7.63 22.26
N SER A 103 1.87 -6.91 23.09
CA SER A 103 1.34 -7.40 24.38
C SER A 103 0.11 -8.28 24.22
#